data_AF-M1MB53-F1
#
_entry.id   AF-M1MB53-F1
#
_cell.length_a   1.000
_cell.length_b   1.000
_cell.length_c   1.000
_cell.angle_alpha   90.00
_cell.angle_beta   90.00
_cell.angle_gamma   90.00
#
_symmetry.space_group_name_H-M   'P 1'
#
loop_
_entity.id
_entity.type
_entity.pdbx_description
1 polymer ?
#
loop_
_entity_poly.entity_id
_entity_poly.type
_entity_poly.pdbx_seq_one_letter_code
_entity_poly.pdbx_strand_id
1 'polypeptide(L)'
;MNEIASKNKLGFHVEIDIKGKGGHSSTPHKTRNPIIIGFEIINAINAKLAYQFDSFDEFTLVPTAFEAGTKENIIPEEAKIIYRGTFVKSSHSKILYDLISRTSEAISSLYDANALISFKNS
;
A
#
# COMPACT_ATOMS: atom_id res chain seq x y z
N MET A 1 20.23 23.05 -12.07
CA MET A 1 19.20 22.40 -11.22
C MET A 1 19.02 23.29 -10.01
N ASN A 2 18.02 24.17 -10.03
CA ASN A 2 17.79 25.10 -8.93
C ASN A 2 17.16 24.35 -7.75
N GLU A 3 17.85 24.41 -6.62
CA GLU A 3 17.28 24.23 -5.27
C GLU A 3 16.18 25.28 -5.07
N ILE A 4 14.97 24.95 -5.52
CA ILE A 4 13.78 25.70 -5.11
C ILE A 4 13.46 25.20 -3.72
N ALA A 5 13.84 26.02 -2.74
CA ALA A 5 13.32 26.13 -1.38
C ALA A 5 12.85 24.80 -0.75
N SER A 6 13.62 24.36 0.25
CA SER A 6 13.17 23.52 1.36
C SER A 6 11.86 24.07 1.96
N LYS A 7 10.72 23.76 1.33
CA LYS A 7 9.42 23.75 2.00
C LYS A 7 9.53 22.66 3.05
N ASN A 8 8.99 22.90 4.26
CA ASN A 8 8.90 21.90 5.34
C ASN A 8 8.10 20.66 4.86
N LYS A 9 8.75 19.78 4.09
CA LYS A 9 8.20 18.53 3.60
C LYS A 9 8.30 17.52 4.72
N LEU A 10 7.16 17.05 5.18
CA LEU A 10 7.08 16.00 6.17
C LEU A 10 7.17 14.66 5.44
N GLY A 11 8.13 13.83 5.84
CA GLY A 11 8.25 12.46 5.37
C GLY A 11 7.25 11.57 6.09
N PHE A 12 6.85 10.48 5.46
CA PHE A 12 6.11 9.42 6.13
C PHE A 12 6.43 8.06 5.51
N HIS A 13 6.14 7.01 6.26
CA HIS A 13 6.16 5.65 5.76
C HIS A 13 4.89 4.91 6.14
N VAL A 14 4.51 3.99 5.26
CA VAL A 14 3.32 3.15 5.45
C VAL A 14 3.73 1.70 5.24
N GLU A 15 3.25 0.83 6.11
CA GLU A 15 3.37 -0.61 6.00
C GLU A 15 1.97 -1.20 5.90
N ILE A 16 1.75 -2.07 4.92
CA ILE A 16 0.51 -2.79 4.70
C ILE A 16 0.85 -4.28 4.77
N ASP A 17 0.45 -4.92 5.87
CA ASP A 17 0.63 -6.35 6.09
C ASP A 17 -0.66 -7.08 5.71
N ILE A 18 -0.59 -7.87 4.65
CA ILE A 18 -1.72 -8.61 4.10
C ILE A 18 -1.65 -10.04 4.61
N LYS A 19 -2.70 -10.48 5.30
CA LYS A 19 -2.90 -11.85 5.75
C LYS A 19 -3.89 -12.54 4.82
N GLY A 20 -3.37 -13.44 4.01
CA GLY A 20 -4.14 -14.30 3.13
C GLY A 20 -4.31 -15.69 3.72
N LYS A 21 -4.22 -16.69 2.84
CA LYS A 21 -4.19 -18.10 3.19
C LYS A 21 -3.31 -18.81 2.17
N GLY A 22 -2.21 -19.37 2.64
CA GLY A 22 -1.24 -20.06 1.81
C GLY A 22 -1.70 -21.45 1.37
N GLY A 23 -0.83 -22.12 0.62
CA GLY A 23 -1.07 -23.48 0.17
C GLY A 23 -0.27 -23.86 -1.07
N HIS A 24 -0.55 -25.04 -1.62
CA HIS A 24 0.12 -25.51 -2.82
C HIS A 24 -0.45 -24.84 -4.07
N SER A 25 0.44 -24.41 -4.97
CA SER A 25 0.11 -23.82 -6.28
C SER A 25 -0.83 -24.67 -7.16
N SER A 26 -0.93 -25.99 -6.93
CA SER A 26 -1.84 -26.89 -7.66
C SER A 26 -3.28 -26.83 -7.17
N THR A 27 -3.54 -26.21 -6.01
CA THR A 27 -4.88 -26.09 -5.41
C THR A 27 -5.24 -24.63 -5.04
N PRO A 28 -5.12 -23.68 -5.98
CA PRO A 28 -5.26 -22.26 -5.68
C PRO A 28 -6.66 -21.89 -5.15
N HIS A 29 -7.70 -22.63 -5.54
CA HIS A 29 -9.08 -22.44 -5.05
C HIS A 29 -9.24 -22.63 -3.53
N LYS A 30 -8.27 -23.25 -2.84
CA LYS A 30 -8.26 -23.41 -1.38
C LYS A 30 -7.51 -22.32 -0.63
N THR A 31 -6.86 -21.41 -1.36
CA THR A 31 -5.97 -20.36 -0.87
C THR A 31 -6.62 -18.98 -0.99
N ARG A 32 -6.02 -17.97 -0.37
CA ARG A 32 -6.22 -16.53 -0.60
C ARG A 32 -4.87 -15.92 -0.83
N ASN A 33 -4.47 -15.79 -2.09
CA ASN A 33 -3.09 -15.46 -2.45
C ASN A 33 -2.79 -13.98 -2.13
N PRO A 34 -1.99 -13.67 -1.09
CA PRO A 34 -1.74 -12.30 -0.68
C PRO A 34 -0.88 -11.54 -1.69
N ILE A 35 -0.19 -12.22 -2.62
CA ILE A 35 0.55 -11.58 -3.71
C ILE A 35 -0.43 -10.86 -4.65
N ILE A 36 -1.47 -11.57 -5.08
CA ILE A 36 -2.49 -11.02 -6.00
C ILE A 36 -3.23 -9.86 -5.33
N ILE A 37 -3.65 -10.07 -4.09
CA ILE A 37 -4.33 -9.05 -3.27
C ILE A 37 -3.45 -7.80 -3.14
N GLY A 38 -2.16 -7.98 -2.86
CA GLY A 38 -1.22 -6.87 -2.72
C GLY A 38 -1.03 -6.06 -3.99
N PHE A 39 -0.95 -6.71 -5.16
CA PHE A 39 -0.88 -6.00 -6.44
C PHE A 39 -2.15 -5.19 -6.72
N GLU A 40 -3.31 -5.74 -6.41
CA GLU A 40 -4.57 -5.02 -6.60
C GLU A 40 -4.69 -3.81 -5.66
N ILE A 41 -4.25 -3.95 -4.41
CA ILE A 41 -4.13 -2.83 -3.46
C ILE A 41 -3.24 -1.72 -4.01
N ILE A 42 -2.04 -2.06 -4.51
CA ILE A 42 -1.10 -1.09 -5.07
C ILE A 42 -1.72 -0.33 -6.24
N ASN A 43 -2.32 -1.06 -7.18
CA ASN A 43 -2.94 -0.48 -8.36
C ASN A 43 -4.10 0.45 -7.99
N ALA A 44 -4.96 0.02 -7.08
CA ALA A 44 -6.11 0.82 -6.65
C ALA A 44 -5.69 2.07 -5.87
N ILE A 45 -4.69 1.98 -4.99
CA ILE A 45 -4.13 3.14 -4.29
C ILE A 45 -3.62 4.14 -5.32
N ASN A 46 -2.73 3.72 -6.22
CA ASN A 46 -2.10 4.60 -7.20
C ASN A 46 -3.12 5.23 -8.17
N ALA A 47 -4.12 4.46 -8.61
CA ALA A 47 -5.19 4.96 -9.47
C ALA A 47 -6.05 6.03 -8.77
N LYS A 48 -6.29 5.88 -7.46
CA LYS A 48 -7.11 6.82 -6.68
C LYS A 48 -6.38 8.11 -6.34
N LEU A 49 -5.05 8.10 -6.21
CA LEU A 49 -4.27 9.28 -5.84
C LEU A 49 -4.54 10.47 -6.76
N ALA A 50 -4.63 10.24 -8.08
CA ALA A 50 -4.85 11.29 -9.07
C ALA A 50 -6.16 12.07 -8.88
N TYR A 51 -7.14 11.49 -8.17
CA TYR A 51 -8.46 12.09 -7.96
C TYR A 51 -8.66 12.64 -6.54
N GLN A 52 -7.61 12.67 -5.71
CA GLN A 52 -7.71 12.99 -4.28
C GLN A 52 -6.93 14.24 -3.87
N PHE A 53 -6.01 14.67 -4.72
CA PHE A 53 -5.14 15.83 -4.48
C PHE A 53 -5.28 16.81 -5.64
N ASP A 54 -5.16 18.10 -5.32
CA ASP A 54 -5.11 19.14 -6.34
C ASP A 54 -3.82 19.00 -7.17
N SER A 55 -3.84 19.37 -8.44
CA SER A 55 -2.64 19.31 -9.29
C SER A 55 -1.50 20.21 -8.79
N PHE A 56 -1.80 21.22 -7.98
CA PHE A 56 -0.83 22.09 -7.31
C PHE A 56 -0.36 21.58 -5.94
N ASP A 57 -0.92 20.46 -5.45
CA ASP A 57 -0.50 19.86 -4.19
C ASP A 57 0.84 19.12 -4.34
N GLU A 58 1.85 19.57 -3.59
CA GLU A 58 3.13 18.87 -3.51
C GLU A 58 3.04 17.68 -2.54
N PHE A 59 2.92 16.48 -3.10
CA PHE A 59 3.07 15.23 -2.37
C PHE A 59 3.74 14.15 -3.23
N THR A 60 4.29 13.13 -2.56
CA THR A 60 4.76 11.90 -3.17
C THR A 60 4.26 10.71 -2.36
N LEU A 61 3.90 9.62 -3.03
CA LEU A 61 3.61 8.32 -2.42
C LEU A 61 4.09 7.24 -3.40
N VAL A 62 5.04 6.42 -2.96
CA VAL A 62 5.72 5.45 -3.83
C VAL A 62 5.84 4.11 -3.09
N PRO A 63 5.43 2.98 -3.69
CA PRO A 63 5.73 1.67 -3.13
C PRO A 63 7.24 1.41 -3.28
N THR A 64 7.92 1.18 -2.17
CA THR A 64 9.37 0.98 -2.12
C THR A 64 9.78 -0.46 -1.85
N ALA A 65 8.86 -1.29 -1.36
CA ALA A 65 9.10 -2.72 -1.20
C ALA A 65 7.81 -3.52 -1.35
N PHE A 66 7.94 -4.73 -1.87
CA PHE A 66 6.93 -5.77 -1.87
C PHE A 66 7.60 -7.09 -1.48
N GLU A 67 7.21 -7.67 -0.36
CA GLU A 67 7.81 -8.89 0.18
C GLU A 67 6.74 -9.97 0.32
N ALA A 68 6.90 -11.10 -0.38
CA ALA A 68 6.00 -12.24 -0.27
C ALA A 68 6.61 -13.50 -0.90
N GLY A 69 6.35 -14.66 -0.31
CA GLY A 69 6.77 -15.95 -0.85
C GLY A 69 8.25 -16.26 -0.69
N THR A 70 8.57 -17.54 -0.59
CA THR A 70 9.95 -18.04 -0.44
C THR A 70 10.25 -19.23 -1.34
N LYS A 71 9.23 -19.88 -1.91
CA LYS A 71 9.35 -21.04 -2.80
C LYS A 71 8.45 -20.87 -4.01
N GLU A 72 8.86 -21.42 -5.13
CA GLU A 72 8.22 -21.30 -6.44
C GLU A 72 6.87 -22.03 -6.56
N ASN A 73 6.59 -23.02 -5.70
CA ASN A 73 5.38 -23.84 -5.73
C ASN A 73 4.45 -23.64 -4.52
N ILE A 74 4.76 -22.68 -3.64
CA ILE A 74 3.97 -22.36 -2.44
C ILE A 74 3.37 -20.96 -2.58
N ILE A 75 2.06 -20.88 -2.46
CA ILE A 75 1.34 -19.62 -2.25
C ILE A 75 1.58 -19.21 -0.79
N PRO A 76 2.12 -18.01 -0.50
CA PRO A 76 2.43 -17.60 0.86
C PRO A 76 1.17 -17.29 1.68
N GLU A 77 1.33 -17.32 3.02
CA GLU A 77 0.29 -16.91 3.97
C GLU A 77 0.14 -15.39 4.07
N GLU A 78 1.20 -14.65 3.75
CA GLU A 78 1.24 -13.20 3.90
C GLU A 78 2.04 -12.49 2.79
N ALA A 79 1.77 -11.20 2.63
CA ALA A 79 2.55 -10.28 1.84
C ALA A 79 2.68 -8.95 2.58
N LYS A 80 3.81 -8.27 2.43
CA LYS A 80 4.06 -6.95 3.01
C LYS A 80 4.36 -5.94 1.92
N ILE A 81 3.71 -4.78 1.99
CA ILE A 81 3.98 -3.64 1.11
C ILE A 81 4.50 -2.49 1.95
N ILE A 82 5.58 -1.87 1.50
CA ILE A 82 6.13 -0.66 2.11
C ILE A 82 5.96 0.50 1.14
N TYR A 83 5.37 1.58 1.61
CA TYR A 83 5.30 2.85 0.91
C TYR A 83 6.11 3.93 1.64
N ARG A 84 6.72 4.81 0.84
CA ARG A 84 7.36 6.03 1.32
C ARG A 84 6.76 7.23 0.60
N GLY A 85 6.69 8.34 1.30
CA GLY A 85 6.14 9.55 0.73
C GLY A 85 6.54 10.81 1.47
N THR A 86 6.21 11.93 0.86
CA THR A 86 6.35 13.26 1.45
C THR A 86 5.09 14.07 1.16
N PHE A 87 4.75 15.02 2.03
CA PHE A 87 3.73 16.02 1.74
C PHE A 87 4.12 17.36 2.36
N VAL A 88 3.63 18.44 1.78
CA VAL A 88 3.80 19.80 2.34
C VAL A 88 2.65 20.17 3.28
N LYS A 89 1.41 19.82 2.93
CA LYS A 89 0.22 20.14 3.74
C LYS A 89 -0.05 19.03 4.76
N SER A 90 -0.07 19.37 6.04
CA SER A 90 -0.34 18.40 7.13
C SER A 90 -1.71 17.73 7.03
N SER A 91 -2.69 18.40 6.43
CA SER A 91 -4.02 17.82 6.15
C SER A 91 -3.96 16.58 5.26
N HIS A 92 -2.93 16.43 4.41
CA HIS A 92 -2.77 15.27 3.54
C HIS A 92 -2.50 13.98 4.31
N SER A 93 -1.93 14.05 5.52
CA SER A 93 -1.66 12.87 6.33
C SER A 93 -2.93 12.05 6.60
N LYS A 94 -4.02 12.72 7.01
CA LYS A 94 -5.31 12.06 7.27
C LYS A 94 -5.94 11.54 5.98
N ILE A 95 -5.88 12.31 4.90
CA ILE A 95 -6.44 11.91 3.58
C ILE A 95 -5.72 10.66 3.06
N LEU A 96 -4.39 10.63 3.13
CA LEU A 96 -3.57 9.49 2.72
C LEU A 96 -3.85 8.26 3.59
N TYR A 97 -3.89 8.42 4.92
CA TYR A 97 -4.24 7.34 5.82
C TYR A 97 -5.62 6.76 5.50
N ASP A 98 -6.65 7.60 5.40
CA ASP A 98 -8.02 7.17 5.11
C ASP A 98 -8.14 6.52 3.72
N LEU A 99 -7.39 7.00 2.72
CA LEU A 99 -7.36 6.42 1.39
C LEU A 99 -6.72 5.03 1.40
N ILE A 100 -5.54 4.91 2.01
CA ILE A 100 -4.78 3.66 2.04
C ILE A 100 -5.56 2.62 2.83
N SER A 101 -5.97 2.93 4.06
CA SER A 101 -6.69 2.00 4.93
C SER A 101 -7.97 1.49 4.28
N ARG A 102 -8.85 2.38 3.80
CA ARG A 102 -10.12 1.95 3.17
C ARG A 102 -9.89 1.13 1.90
N THR A 103 -8.87 1.47 1.11
CA THR A 103 -8.58 0.75 -0.14
C THR A 103 -8.03 -0.65 0.16
N SER A 104 -7.08 -0.74 1.10
CA SER A 104 -6.50 -2.00 1.55
C SER A 104 -7.52 -2.92 2.21
N GLU A 105 -8.38 -2.39 3.08
CA GLU A 105 -9.45 -3.13 3.74
C GLU A 105 -10.50 -3.64 2.74
N ALA A 106 -10.97 -2.78 1.83
CA ALA A 106 -12.00 -3.15 0.86
C ALA A 106 -11.50 -4.26 -0.09
N ILE A 107 -10.29 -4.13 -0.61
CA ILE A 107 -9.72 -5.12 -1.52
C ILE A 107 -9.42 -6.42 -0.79
N SER A 108 -8.81 -6.37 0.40
CA SER A 108 -8.54 -7.61 1.16
C SER A 108 -9.83 -8.36 1.50
N SER A 109 -10.88 -7.64 1.90
CA SER A 109 -12.18 -8.23 2.23
C SER A 109 -12.84 -8.92 1.03
N LEU A 110 -12.63 -8.43 -0.20
CA LEU A 110 -13.13 -9.07 -1.43
C LEU A 110 -12.61 -10.51 -1.59
N TYR A 111 -11.44 -10.80 -1.02
CA TYR A 111 -10.81 -12.12 -1.06
C TYR A 111 -10.92 -12.86 0.27
N ASP A 112 -11.82 -12.51 1.19
CA ASP A 112 -11.87 -13.09 2.55
C ASP A 112 -10.49 -13.03 3.27
N ALA A 113 -9.72 -11.98 3.01
CA ALA A 113 -8.40 -11.73 3.57
C ALA A 113 -8.42 -10.45 4.42
N ASN A 114 -7.34 -10.20 5.17
CA ASN A 114 -7.24 -9.01 6.02
C ASN A 114 -5.97 -8.22 5.70
N ALA A 115 -6.02 -6.90 5.82
CA ALA A 115 -4.85 -6.03 5.77
C ALA A 115 -4.73 -5.22 7.08
N LEU A 116 -3.53 -5.18 7.63
CA LEU A 116 -3.17 -4.31 8.75
C LEU A 116 -2.32 -3.17 8.23
N ILE A 117 -2.69 -1.94 8.58
CA ILE A 117 -2.05 -0.72 8.06
C ILE A 117 -1.37 0.02 9.22
N SER A 118 -0.07 0.28 9.07
CA SER A 118 0.72 1.12 9.96
C SER A 118 1.16 2.36 9.20
N PHE A 119 0.81 3.55 9.69
CA PHE A 119 1.17 4.84 9.09
C PHE A 119 1.95 5.67 10.11
N LYS A 120 3.16 6.12 9.76
CA LYS A 120 4.02 6.88 10.65
C LYS A 120 4.64 8.07 9.92
N ASN A 121 4.50 9.26 10.49
CA ASN A 121 5.22 10.45 10.06
C ASN A 121 6.68 10.36 10.53
N SER A 122 7.61 10.79 9.68
CA SER A 122 9.05 10.88 9.95
C SER A 122 9.44 12.28 10.43
#